data_AF-A0A0S7ZW71-F1
#
_entry.id   AF-A0A0S7ZW71-F1
#
_cell.length_a   1.000
_cell.length_b   1.000
_cell.length_c   1.000
_cell.angle_alpha   90.00
_cell.angle_beta   90.00
_cell.angle_gamma   90.00
#
_symmetry.space_group_name_H-M   'P 1'
#
loop_
_entity.id
_entity.type
_entity.pdbx_description
1 polymer ?
#
loop_
_entity_poly.entity_id
_entity_poly.type
_entity_poly.pdbx_seq_one_letter_code
_entity_poly.pdbx_strand_id
1 'polypeptide(L)'
;MEISFIDLGAGSVIFLFLVGFVGGLVSGFIGSGGAFVLTPAMMNMGVTAIMAVASNMAHKFPKALVGAMKRHKFGQVDIKLGIVLGISAEAGVLYGAGIQETIRETFGKAGSNLYVSAVFVVVLAIVGGYVLRDAWKMFHSENPDEEKTTKLAKWIESVHIPGNMM
;
A
#
# COMPACT_ATOMS: atom_id res chain seq x y z
N MET A 1 -10.03 -26.32 -7.49
CA MET A 1 -9.49 -25.36 -6.51
C MET A 1 -9.11 -26.13 -5.25
N GLU A 2 -7.84 -26.44 -5.04
CA GLU A 2 -7.37 -26.81 -3.69
C GLU A 2 -7.24 -25.52 -2.88
N ILE A 3 -8.21 -25.28 -2.01
CA ILE A 3 -8.15 -24.22 -1.01
C ILE A 3 -7.33 -24.79 0.15
N SER A 4 -6.05 -24.39 0.23
CA SER A 4 -5.22 -24.69 1.39
C SER A 4 -5.69 -23.78 2.52
N PHE A 5 -6.59 -24.28 3.37
CA PHE A 5 -6.97 -23.60 4.59
C PHE A 5 -5.78 -23.64 5.55
N ILE A 6 -5.50 -22.49 6.18
CA ILE A 6 -4.51 -22.44 7.26
C ILE A 6 -5.01 -23.35 8.39
N ASP A 7 -4.19 -24.31 8.80
CA ASP A 7 -4.45 -25.07 10.01
C ASP A 7 -4.30 -24.14 11.22
N LEU A 8 -5.43 -23.88 11.88
CA LEU A 8 -5.53 -22.96 13.01
C LEU A 8 -5.14 -23.66 14.31
N GLY A 9 -3.88 -24.07 14.41
CA GLY A 9 -3.27 -24.43 15.68
C GLY A 9 -3.00 -23.22 16.57
N ALA A 10 -2.80 -23.45 17.88
CA ALA A 10 -2.48 -22.39 18.84
C ALA A 10 -1.26 -21.54 18.42
N GLY A 11 -0.24 -22.17 17.81
CA GLY A 11 0.93 -21.49 17.26
C GLY A 11 0.60 -20.55 16.10
N SER A 12 -0.21 -21.01 15.13
CA SER A 12 -0.66 -20.20 13.98
C SER A 12 -1.48 -19.00 14.43
N VAL A 13 -2.33 -19.16 15.45
CA VAL A 13 -3.16 -18.08 16.00
C VAL A 13 -2.31 -17.02 16.69
N ILE A 14 -1.35 -17.43 17.52
CA ILE A 14 -0.43 -16.50 18.19
C ILE A 14 0.41 -15.74 17.15
N PHE A 15 0.90 -16.44 16.12
CA PHE A 15 1.64 -15.81 15.04
C PHE A 15 0.80 -14.76 14.29
N LEU A 16 -0.44 -15.11 13.90
CA LEU A 16 -1.35 -14.17 13.26
C LEU A 16 -1.66 -12.96 14.14
N PHE A 17 -1.79 -13.16 15.45
CA PHE A 17 -2.03 -12.06 16.40
C PHE A 17 -0.82 -11.13 16.46
N LEU A 18 0.40 -11.67 16.55
CA LEU A 18 1.63 -10.87 16.57
C LEU A 18 1.84 -10.12 15.25
N VAL A 19 1.65 -10.79 14.12
CA VAL A 19 1.72 -10.17 12.79
C VAL A 19 0.67 -9.08 12.64
N GLY A 20 -0.57 -9.33 13.07
CA GLY A 20 -1.65 -8.34 13.06
C GLY A 20 -1.37 -7.15 13.96
N PHE A 21 -0.82 -7.38 15.15
CA PHE A 21 -0.44 -6.35 16.12
C PHE A 21 0.70 -5.48 15.60
N VAL A 22 1.82 -6.09 15.22
CA VAL A 22 2.99 -5.37 14.67
C VAL A 22 2.62 -4.68 13.35
N GLY A 23 1.96 -5.40 12.46
CA GLY A 23 1.47 -4.86 11.20
C GLY A 23 0.52 -3.69 11.41
N GLY A 24 -0.36 -3.74 12.42
CA GLY A 24 -1.26 -2.67 12.82
C GLY A 24 -0.55 -1.45 13.39
N LEU A 25 0.44 -1.65 14.28
CA LEU A 25 1.23 -0.55 14.84
C LEU A 25 2.03 0.17 13.76
N VAL A 26 2.82 -0.56 12.98
CA VAL A 26 3.64 0.01 11.89
C VAL A 26 2.74 0.69 10.84
N SER A 27 1.62 0.07 10.51
CA SER A 27 0.60 0.68 9.67
C SER A 27 0.06 1.99 10.21
N GLY A 28 -0.20 2.05 11.52
CA GLY A 28 -0.79 3.21 12.18
C GLY A 28 0.14 4.41 12.08
N PHE A 29 1.43 4.21 12.35
CA PHE A 29 2.45 5.27 12.26
C PHE A 29 2.70 5.73 10.83
N ILE A 30 2.79 4.82 9.86
CA ILE A 30 3.05 5.17 8.45
C ILE A 30 1.75 5.64 7.75
N GLY A 31 0.58 5.39 8.33
CA GLY A 31 -0.72 5.72 7.74
C GLY A 31 -1.10 4.89 6.52
N SER A 32 -0.36 3.80 6.26
CA SER A 32 -0.35 3.10 4.97
C SER A 32 -1.26 1.85 4.93
N GLY A 33 -1.88 1.51 6.06
CA GLY A 33 -2.89 0.45 6.17
C GLY A 33 -2.34 -1.00 6.29
N GLY A 34 -1.05 -1.19 6.58
CA GLY A 34 -0.49 -2.46 7.12
C GLY A 34 -0.24 -3.57 6.12
N ALA A 35 -0.66 -3.40 4.86
CA ALA A 35 -0.50 -4.44 3.84
C ALA A 35 0.97 -4.80 3.54
N PHE A 36 1.92 -3.90 3.82
CA PHE A 36 3.35 -4.13 3.63
C PHE A 36 3.87 -5.30 4.47
N VAL A 37 3.26 -5.53 5.65
CA VAL A 37 3.63 -6.61 6.57
C VAL A 37 2.67 -7.80 6.43
N LEU A 38 1.38 -7.54 6.26
CA LEU A 38 0.35 -8.58 6.20
C LEU A 38 0.45 -9.47 4.96
N THR A 39 0.74 -8.94 3.76
CA THR A 39 0.80 -9.76 2.53
C THR A 39 1.93 -10.79 2.60
N PRO A 40 3.18 -10.39 2.89
CA PRO A 40 4.29 -11.35 2.99
C PRO A 40 4.08 -12.36 4.13
N ALA A 41 3.52 -11.92 5.25
CA ALA A 41 3.26 -12.82 6.39
C ALA A 41 2.22 -13.90 6.05
N MET A 42 1.12 -13.55 5.38
CA MET A 42 0.14 -14.54 4.92
C MET A 42 0.74 -15.49 3.88
N MET A 43 1.55 -14.97 2.95
CA MET A 43 2.22 -15.82 1.96
C MET A 43 3.21 -16.80 2.61
N ASN A 44 3.91 -16.37 3.67
CA ASN A 44 4.79 -17.24 4.45
C ASN A 44 4.04 -18.37 5.18
N MET A 45 2.76 -18.17 5.48
CA MET A 45 1.87 -19.20 6.02
C MET A 45 1.29 -20.14 4.94
N GLY A 46 1.73 -20.03 3.70
CA GLY A 46 1.28 -20.88 2.59
C GLY A 46 0.02 -20.36 1.89
N VAL A 47 -0.47 -19.16 2.21
CA VAL A 47 -1.56 -18.53 1.47
C VAL A 47 -1.06 -18.11 0.10
N THR A 48 -1.82 -18.44 -0.95
CA THR A 48 -1.46 -18.01 -2.32
C THR A 48 -1.41 -16.49 -2.42
N ALA A 49 -0.50 -15.96 -3.24
CA ALA A 49 -0.28 -14.53 -3.37
C ALA A 49 -1.55 -13.75 -3.73
N ILE A 50 -2.36 -14.31 -4.66
CA ILE A 50 -3.60 -13.68 -5.11
C ILE A 50 -4.58 -13.54 -3.95
N MET A 51 -4.75 -14.60 -3.14
CA MET A 51 -5.61 -14.53 -1.97
C MET A 51 -5.08 -13.54 -0.93
N ALA A 52 -3.77 -13.57 -0.64
CA ALA A 52 -3.16 -12.66 0.33
C ALA A 52 -3.35 -11.18 -0.06
N VAL A 53 -3.13 -10.85 -1.34
CA VAL A 53 -3.33 -9.49 -1.87
C VAL A 53 -4.80 -9.10 -1.84
N ALA A 54 -5.70 -9.97 -2.32
CA ALA A 54 -7.14 -9.70 -2.34
C ALA A 54 -7.72 -9.48 -0.94
N SER A 55 -7.38 -10.34 0.02
CA SER A 55 -7.80 -10.21 1.42
C SER A 55 -7.31 -8.90 2.04
N ASN A 56 -6.08 -8.48 1.75
CA ASN A 56 -5.55 -7.20 2.23
C ASN A 56 -6.24 -5.99 1.60
N MET A 57 -6.59 -6.05 0.31
CA MET A 57 -7.37 -4.98 -0.33
C MET A 57 -8.77 -4.87 0.29
N ALA A 58 -9.43 -6.00 0.51
CA ALA A 58 -10.75 -6.04 1.15
C ALA A 58 -10.73 -5.44 2.56
N HIS A 59 -9.69 -5.73 3.36
CA HIS A 59 -9.53 -5.13 4.69
C HIS A 59 -9.23 -3.62 4.63
N LYS A 60 -8.48 -3.15 3.63
CA LYS A 60 -8.10 -1.74 3.50
C LYS A 60 -9.27 -0.85 3.06
N PHE A 61 -10.15 -1.35 2.19
CA PHE A 61 -11.20 -0.57 1.57
C PHE A 61 -12.14 0.13 2.58
N PRO A 62 -12.73 -0.53 3.60
CA PRO A 62 -13.61 0.13 4.55
C PRO A 62 -12.93 1.25 5.35
N LYS A 63 -11.66 1.05 5.72
CA LYS A 63 -10.88 2.06 6.46
C LYS A 63 -10.63 3.30 5.62
N ALA A 64 -10.25 3.11 4.36
CA ALA A 64 -10.06 4.20 3.41
C ALA A 64 -11.38 4.94 3.15
N LEU A 65 -12.48 4.22 3.00
CA LEU A 65 -13.81 4.79 2.80
C LEU A 65 -14.26 5.65 3.99
N VAL A 66 -14.16 5.13 5.21
CA VAL A 66 -14.50 5.88 6.44
C VAL A 66 -13.60 7.10 6.61
N GLY A 67 -12.30 6.95 6.34
CA GLY A 67 -11.34 8.06 6.36
C GLY A 67 -11.69 9.16 5.35
N ALA A 68 -12.01 8.77 4.11
CA ALA A 68 -12.42 9.70 3.05
C ALA A 68 -13.73 10.41 3.39
N MET A 69 -14.75 9.69 3.89
CA MET A 69 -16.03 10.28 4.32
C MET A 69 -15.82 11.29 5.45
N LYS A 70 -14.99 10.97 6.45
CA LYS A 70 -14.71 11.88 7.56
C LYS A 70 -13.97 13.13 7.07
N ARG A 71 -12.99 12.97 6.18
CA ARG A 71 -12.22 14.07 5.58
C ARG A 71 -13.11 14.96 4.69
N HIS A 72 -14.07 14.35 3.99
CA HIS A 72 -15.04 15.07 3.17
C HIS A 72 -15.96 15.95 4.02
N LYS A 73 -16.40 15.47 5.20
CA LYS A 73 -17.17 16.28 6.16
C LYS A 73 -16.42 17.53 6.65
N PHE A 74 -15.09 17.50 6.65
CA PHE A 74 -14.27 18.67 7.00
C PHE A 74 -13.99 19.61 5.82
N GLY A 75 -14.58 19.35 4.64
CA GLY A 75 -14.31 20.16 3.46
C GLY A 75 -12.85 20.06 3.00
N GLN A 76 -12.18 18.93 3.23
CA GLN A 76 -10.77 18.69 2.88
C GLN A 76 -10.61 17.70 1.70
N VAL A 77 -11.68 17.37 1.00
CA VAL A 77 -11.68 16.42 -0.13
C VAL A 77 -12.10 17.11 -1.42
N ASP A 78 -11.17 17.18 -2.37
CA ASP A 78 -11.46 17.50 -3.77
C ASP A 78 -12.03 16.27 -4.47
N ILE A 79 -13.34 16.31 -4.77
CA ILE A 79 -14.06 15.21 -5.41
C ILE A 79 -13.63 15.03 -6.87
N LYS A 80 -13.29 16.12 -7.59
CA LYS A 80 -12.83 16.01 -8.98
C LYS A 80 -11.50 15.27 -9.03
N LEU A 81 -10.56 15.67 -8.18
CA LEU A 81 -9.27 14.99 -8.04
C LEU A 81 -9.47 13.53 -7.60
N GLY A 82 -10.38 13.29 -6.64
CA GLY A 82 -10.71 11.95 -6.18
C GLY A 82 -11.21 11.02 -7.30
N ILE A 83 -12.06 11.51 -8.19
CA ILE A 83 -12.56 10.73 -9.34
C ILE A 83 -11.44 10.45 -10.35
N VAL A 84 -10.62 11.45 -10.69
CA VAL A 84 -9.49 11.27 -11.63
C VAL A 84 -8.49 10.25 -11.10
N LEU A 85 -8.15 10.34 -9.81
CA LEU A 85 -7.29 9.36 -9.13
C LEU A 85 -7.95 7.98 -9.05
N GLY A 86 -9.26 7.91 -8.81
CA GLY A 86 -10.02 6.67 -8.78
C GLY A 86 -9.96 5.93 -10.12
N ILE A 87 -10.28 6.61 -11.23
CA ILE A 87 -10.29 6.02 -12.57
C ILE A 87 -8.88 5.57 -12.99
N SER A 88 -7.87 6.41 -12.75
CA SER A 88 -6.48 6.06 -13.09
C SER A 88 -5.95 4.90 -12.26
N ALA A 89 -6.28 4.84 -10.96
CA ALA A 89 -5.94 3.71 -10.11
C ALA A 89 -6.64 2.42 -10.55
N GLU A 90 -7.93 2.49 -10.87
CA GLU A 90 -8.71 1.34 -11.34
C GLU A 90 -8.16 0.79 -12.66
N ALA A 91 -7.83 1.65 -13.62
CA ALA A 91 -7.18 1.24 -14.86
C ALA A 91 -5.84 0.52 -14.61
N GLY A 92 -5.02 1.06 -13.69
CA GLY A 92 -3.75 0.44 -13.30
C GLY A 92 -3.93 -0.92 -12.62
N VAL A 93 -4.93 -1.06 -11.75
CA VAL A 93 -5.26 -2.34 -11.08
C VAL A 93 -5.74 -3.37 -12.08
N LEU A 94 -6.63 -3.02 -13.00
CA LEU A 94 -7.13 -3.93 -14.04
C LEU A 94 -5.99 -4.41 -14.95
N TYR A 95 -5.10 -3.51 -15.35
CA TYR A 95 -3.92 -3.87 -16.14
C TYR A 95 -2.98 -4.81 -15.38
N GLY A 96 -2.66 -4.48 -14.12
CA GLY A 96 -1.82 -5.32 -13.26
C GLY A 96 -2.44 -6.69 -12.97
N ALA A 97 -3.76 -6.75 -12.77
CA ALA A 97 -4.50 -8.00 -12.61
C ALA A 97 -4.43 -8.87 -13.87
N GLY A 98 -4.53 -8.26 -15.06
CA GLY A 98 -4.34 -8.95 -16.33
C GLY A 98 -2.95 -9.57 -16.47
N ILE A 99 -1.90 -8.84 -16.10
CA ILE A 99 -0.53 -9.38 -16.09
C ILE A 99 -0.42 -10.56 -15.10
N GLN A 100 -0.97 -10.39 -13.90
CA GLN A 100 -0.93 -11.41 -12.87
C GLN A 100 -1.65 -12.70 -13.30
N GLU A 101 -2.78 -12.56 -14.00
CA GLU A 101 -3.54 -13.69 -14.53
C GLU A 101 -2.75 -14.43 -15.62
N THR A 102 -2.16 -13.71 -16.58
CA THR A 102 -1.30 -14.30 -17.61
C THR A 102 -0.12 -15.06 -17.01
N ILE A 103 0.51 -14.51 -15.97
CA ILE A 103 1.60 -15.18 -15.24
C ILE A 103 1.10 -16.46 -14.55
N ARG A 104 -0.07 -16.40 -13.92
CA ARG A 104 -0.69 -17.56 -13.27
C ARG A 104 -1.02 -18.66 -14.28
N GLU A 105 -1.53 -18.32 -15.45
CA GLU A 105 -1.87 -19.29 -16.51
C GLU A 105 -0.62 -19.94 -17.09
N THR A 106 0.46 -19.16 -17.29
CA THR A 106 1.69 -19.64 -17.92
C THR A 106 2.58 -20.42 -16.95
N PHE A 107 2.72 -19.95 -15.69
CA PHE A 107 3.69 -20.47 -14.71
C PHE A 107 3.04 -21.07 -13.45
N GLY A 108 1.71 -21.15 -13.42
CA GLY A 108 0.97 -21.73 -12.30
C GLY A 108 1.05 -20.92 -10.99
N LYS A 109 0.65 -21.55 -9.89
CA LYS A 109 0.63 -20.94 -8.55
C LYS A 109 2.03 -20.50 -8.08
N ALA A 110 3.05 -21.31 -8.37
CA ALA A 110 4.42 -21.03 -7.94
C ALA A 110 4.98 -19.78 -8.65
N GLY A 111 4.77 -19.65 -9.96
CA GLY A 111 5.19 -18.46 -10.70
C GLY A 111 4.47 -17.18 -10.27
N SER A 112 3.16 -17.28 -10.02
CA SER A 112 2.35 -16.18 -9.49
C SER A 112 2.83 -15.73 -8.09
N ASN A 113 3.16 -16.69 -7.21
CA ASN A 113 3.72 -16.39 -5.90
C ASN A 113 5.08 -15.70 -6.01
N LEU A 114 5.98 -16.23 -6.84
CA LEU A 114 7.31 -15.66 -7.05
C LEU A 114 7.22 -14.23 -7.61
N TYR A 115 6.37 -14.01 -8.60
CA TYR A 115 6.18 -12.68 -9.19
C TYR A 115 5.71 -11.66 -8.15
N VAL A 116 4.67 -11.97 -7.38
CA VAL A 116 4.15 -11.05 -6.36
C VAL A 116 5.19 -10.81 -5.29
N SER A 117 5.88 -11.84 -4.80
CA SER A 117 6.96 -11.69 -3.83
C SER A 117 8.10 -10.82 -4.35
N ALA A 118 8.54 -11.02 -5.59
CA ALA A 118 9.61 -10.24 -6.21
C ALA A 118 9.21 -8.76 -6.36
N VAL A 119 8.01 -8.49 -6.86
CA VAL A 119 7.47 -7.12 -6.98
C VAL A 119 7.37 -6.47 -5.60
N PHE A 120 6.86 -7.19 -4.59
CA PHE A 120 6.81 -6.68 -3.22
C PHE A 120 8.20 -6.32 -2.68
N VAL A 121 9.19 -7.21 -2.82
CA VAL A 121 10.55 -6.97 -2.35
C VAL A 121 11.16 -5.75 -3.03
N VAL A 122 11.03 -5.64 -4.35
CA VAL A 122 11.56 -4.49 -5.12
C VAL A 122 10.89 -3.19 -4.68
N VAL A 123 9.56 -3.16 -4.60
CA VAL A 123 8.82 -1.96 -4.20
C VAL A 123 9.16 -1.55 -2.76
N LEU A 124 9.21 -2.50 -1.83
CA LEU A 124 9.55 -2.23 -0.43
C LEU A 124 11.00 -1.77 -0.28
N ALA A 125 11.94 -2.34 -1.02
CA ALA A 125 13.33 -1.90 -1.01
C ALA A 125 13.47 -0.47 -1.52
N ILE A 126 12.76 -0.11 -2.60
CA ILE A 126 12.78 1.24 -3.16
C ILE A 126 12.14 2.24 -2.18
N VAL A 127 10.92 1.98 -1.71
CA VAL A 127 10.21 2.88 -0.81
C VAL A 127 10.93 2.98 0.54
N GLY A 128 11.33 1.85 1.12
CA GLY A 128 12.09 1.80 2.36
C GLY A 128 13.43 2.51 2.25
N GLY A 129 14.16 2.32 1.15
CA GLY A 129 15.40 3.02 0.86
C GLY A 129 15.21 4.54 0.70
N TYR A 130 14.13 4.96 0.03
CA TYR A 130 13.79 6.37 -0.10
C TYR A 130 13.49 7.01 1.27
N VAL A 131 12.64 6.37 2.08
CA VAL A 131 12.29 6.84 3.42
C VAL A 131 13.51 6.85 4.34
N LEU A 132 14.37 5.83 4.29
CA LEU A 132 15.61 5.79 5.08
C LEU A 132 16.57 6.92 4.68
N ARG A 133 16.72 7.17 3.38
CA ARG A 133 17.53 8.27 2.87
C ARG A 133 16.97 9.62 3.31
N ASP A 134 15.66 9.78 3.26
CA ASP A 134 14.97 11.00 3.67
C ASP A 134 15.15 11.25 5.18
N ALA A 135 14.89 10.23 5.99
CA ALA A 135 15.10 10.28 7.43
C ALA A 135 16.57 10.60 7.79
N TRP A 136 17.54 9.93 7.15
CA TRP A 136 18.97 10.20 7.39
C TRP A 136 19.32 11.66 7.10
N LYS A 137 18.85 12.18 5.96
CA LYS A 137 19.07 13.58 5.57
C LYS A 137 18.46 14.55 6.57
N MET A 138 17.24 14.27 7.06
CA MET A 138 16.60 15.10 8.09
C MET A 138 17.40 15.08 9.40
N PHE A 139 17.87 13.91 9.84
CA PHE A 139 18.69 13.78 11.06
C PHE A 139 20.05 14.47 10.98
N HIS A 140 20.63 14.56 9.78
CA HIS A 140 21.94 15.21 9.54
C HIS A 140 21.82 16.65 9.03
N SER A 141 20.60 17.20 8.93
CA SER A 141 20.39 18.61 8.54
C SER A 141 20.51 19.50 9.77
N GLU A 142 21.40 20.50 9.73
CA GLU A 142 21.60 21.50 10.79
C GLU A 142 20.39 22.43 10.99
N ASN A 143 19.48 22.50 10.01
CA ASN A 143 18.18 23.18 10.08
C ASN A 143 17.05 22.17 9.84
N PRO A 144 16.33 21.71 10.90
CA PRO A 144 15.22 20.77 10.78
C PRO A 144 13.95 21.36 10.16
N ASP A 145 13.79 22.69 10.23
CA ASP A 145 12.55 23.40 9.87
C ASP A 145 12.60 24.06 8.47
N GLU A 146 13.75 24.04 7.78
CA GLU A 146 13.84 24.49 6.38
C GLU A 146 13.42 23.37 5.43
N GLU A 147 12.11 23.19 5.23
CA GLU A 147 11.62 22.52 4.03
C GLU A 147 12.08 23.34 2.81
N LYS A 148 13.20 22.94 2.21
CA LYS A 148 13.67 23.51 0.94
C LYS A 148 12.63 23.17 -0.13
N THR A 149 11.72 24.12 -0.36
CA THR A 149 10.73 24.08 -1.44
C THR A 149 11.44 23.74 -2.75
N THR A 150 11.22 22.51 -3.23
CA THR A 150 11.86 22.00 -4.45
C THR A 150 11.39 22.86 -5.62
N LYS A 151 12.25 23.11 -6.63
CA LYS A 151 11.87 23.93 -7.81
C LYS A 151 10.57 23.45 -8.49
N LEU A 152 10.29 22.15 -8.42
CA LEU A 152 9.04 21.53 -8.89
C LEU A 152 7.82 21.93 -8.05
N ALA A 153 7.96 22.07 -6.73
CA ALA A 153 6.86 22.49 -5.86
C ALA A 153 6.45 23.95 -6.15
N LYS A 154 7.43 24.86 -6.30
CA LYS A 154 7.18 26.25 -6.70
C LYS A 154 6.54 26.36 -8.10
N TRP A 155 6.93 25.45 -9.00
CA TRP A 155 6.34 25.39 -10.33
C TRP A 155 4.89 24.90 -10.29
N ILE A 156 4.60 23.84 -9.52
CA ILE A 156 3.23 23.31 -9.35
C ILE A 156 2.33 24.34 -8.63
N GLU A 157 2.85 25.04 -7.63
CA GLU A 157 2.15 26.13 -6.92
C GLU A 157 1.82 27.32 -7.83
N SER A 158 2.67 27.58 -8.84
CA SER A 158 2.39 28.61 -9.85
C SER A 158 1.25 28.23 -10.82
N VAL A 159 0.93 26.94 -10.92
CA VAL A 159 -0.22 26.47 -11.70
C VAL A 159 -1.47 26.61 -10.85
N HIS A 160 -2.21 27.70 -11.04
CA HIS A 160 -3.55 27.85 -10.50
C HIS A 160 -4.47 26.80 -11.13
N ILE A 161 -4.72 25.69 -10.41
CA ILE A 161 -5.70 24.69 -10.82
C ILE A 161 -7.09 25.20 -10.37
N PRO A 162 -7.98 25.59 -11.30
CA PRO A 162 -9.29 26.10 -10.93
C PRO A 162 -10.11 25.01 -10.24
N GLY A 163 -10.52 25.26 -8.99
CA GLY A 163 -11.37 24.37 -8.19
C GLY A 163 -10.70 23.64 -7.03
N ASN A 164 -9.45 23.98 -6.67
CA ASN A 164 -8.87 23.58 -5.39
C ASN A 164 -9.46 24.40 -4.23
N MET A 165 -9.40 23.83 -3.02
CA MET A 165 -9.91 24.47 -1.82
C MET A 165 -9.07 25.70 -1.47
N MET A 166 -9.71 26.88 -1.54
CA MET A 166 -9.42 27.98 -0.60
C MET A 166 -10.02 27.64 0.76
#